data_AF-A0A944W4R2-F1
#
_entry.id   AF-A0A944W4R2-F1
#
_cell.length_a   1.000
_cell.length_b   1.000
_cell.length_c   1.000
_cell.angle_alpha   90.00
_cell.angle_beta   90.00
_cell.angle_gamma   90.00
#
_symmetry.space_group_name_H-M   'P 1'
#
loop_
_entity.id
_entity.type
_entity.pdbx_description
1 polymer ?
#
loop_
_entity_poly.entity_id
_entity_poly.type
_entity_poly.pdbx_seq_one_letter_code
_entity_poly.pdbx_strand_id
1 'polypeptide(L)' 'GMRLFLEWGATQKILFASDWPVTVPQENIDGLRSLAKFATDHHLPAIPEEEIEGIINRDAVEILGVD' A
#
# COMPACT_ATOMS: atom_id res chain seq x y z
N GLY A 1 -0.37 -9.65 6.89
CA GLY A 1 -1.44 -8.76 6.43
C GLY A 1 -1.33 -8.52 4.95
N MET A 2 -0.54 -7.53 4.52
CA MET A 2 -0.46 -7.07 3.12
C MET A 2 -0.23 -8.15 2.07
N ARG A 3 0.61 -9.15 2.37
CA ARG A 3 0.91 -10.25 1.45
C ARG A 3 -0.32 -11.05 1.01
N LEU A 4 -1.34 -11.18 1.87
CA LEU A 4 -2.56 -11.92 1.54
C LEU A 4 -3.32 -11.29 0.38
N PHE A 5 -3.32 -9.95 0.29
CA PHE A 5 -3.97 -9.26 -0.82
C PHE A 5 -3.28 -9.55 -2.16
N LEU A 6 -1.95 -9.72 -2.16
CA LEU A 6 -1.22 -10.13 -3.36
C LEU A 6 -1.56 -11.57 -3.75
N GLU A 7 -1.50 -12.50 -2.79
CA GLU A 7 -1.77 -13.92 -3.03
C GLU A 7 -3.18 -14.17 -3.56
N TRP A 8 -4.13 -13.30 -3.22
CA TRP A 8 -5.51 -13.39 -3.66
C TRP A 8 -5.85 -12.46 -4.84
N GLY A 9 -4.86 -11.77 -5.41
CA GLY A 9 -5.07 -10.85 -6.54
C GLY A 9 -6.07 -9.74 -6.22
N ALA A 10 -5.95 -9.13 -5.04
CA ALA A 10 -6.86 -8.13 -4.49
C ALA A 10 -6.17 -6.78 -4.21
N THR A 11 -4.91 -6.60 -4.59
CA THR A 11 -4.14 -5.35 -4.39
C THR A 11 -4.80 -4.15 -5.07
N GLN A 12 -5.48 -4.35 -6.20
CA GLN A 12 -6.27 -3.35 -6.93
C GLN A 12 -7.51 -2.84 -6.18
N LYS A 13 -7.90 -3.47 -5.07
CA LYS A 13 -9.05 -3.08 -4.24
C LYS A 13 -8.66 -2.25 -3.01
N ILE A 14 -7.37 -2.05 -2.77
CA ILE A 14 -6.86 -1.33 -1.61
C ILE A 14 -6.81 0.17 -1.93
N LEU A 15 -7.32 1.02 -1.05
CA LEU A 15 -7.17 2.47 -1.17
C LEU A 15 -6.13 2.97 -0.16
N PHE A 16 -5.27 3.87 -0.59
CA PHE A 16 -4.30 4.53 0.28
C PHE A 16 -5.01 5.53 1.21
N ALA A 17 -4.60 5.56 2.48
CA ALA A 17 -5.05 6.55 3.46
C ALA A 17 -3.94 6.83 4.47
N SER A 18 -3.92 8.05 5.00
CA SER A 18 -2.91 8.49 5.98
C SER A 18 -3.36 8.35 7.43
N ASP A 19 -4.62 8.01 7.71
CA ASP A 19 -5.14 8.02 9.09
C ASP A 19 -4.92 9.36 9.84
N TRP A 20 -5.12 10.49 9.15
CA TRP A 20 -5.02 11.81 9.78
C TRP A 20 -6.14 11.98 10.84
N PRO A 21 -5.86 12.51 12.05
CA PRO A 21 -4.64 13.23 12.46
C PRO A 21 -3.58 12.39 13.19
N VAL A 22 -3.63 11.06 13.12
CA VAL A 22 -2.68 10.18 13.81
C VAL A 22 -1.32 10.14 13.11
N THR A 23 -1.31 10.01 11.78
CA THR A 23 -0.09 10.11 10.96
C THR A 23 -0.30 11.03 9.75
N VAL A 24 0.81 11.42 9.09
CA VAL A 24 0.78 12.22 7.86
C VAL A 24 0.90 11.35 6.61
N PRO A 25 0.39 11.81 5.44
CA PRO A 25 0.46 11.02 4.19
C PRO A 25 1.87 10.51 3.85
N GLN A 26 2.90 11.35 4.02
CA GLN A 26 4.27 10.95 3.69
C GLN A 26 4.77 9.79 4.57
N GLU A 27 4.43 9.76 5.85
CA GLU A 27 4.84 8.67 6.75
C GLU A 27 4.25 7.32 6.32
N ASN A 28 2.98 7.30 5.91
CA ASN A 28 2.35 6.07 5.42
C ASN A 28 2.89 5.64 4.04
N ILE A 29 3.23 6.58 3.16
CA ILE A 29 3.89 6.29 1.87
C ILE A 29 5.25 5.64 2.12
N ASP A 30 6.07 6.23 3.00
CA ASP A 30 7.39 5.71 3.34
C ASP A 30 7.28 4.34 4.02
N GLY A 31 6.28 4.16 4.90
CA GLY A 31 5.94 2.90 5.53
C GLY A 31 5.63 1.80 4.51
N LEU A 32 4.77 2.09 3.52
CA LEU A 32 4.45 1.14 2.44
C LEU A 32 5.68 0.77 1.60
N ARG A 33 6.51 1.75 1.23
CA ARG A 33 7.76 1.51 0.48
C ARG A 33 8.79 0.70 1.27
N SER A 34 8.79 0.83 2.60
CA SER A 34 9.69 0.09 3.47
C SER A 34 9.35 -1.41 3.61
N LEU A 35 8.16 -1.85 3.15
CA LEU A 35 7.73 -3.26 3.26
C LEU A 35 8.69 -4.24 2.58
N ALA A 36 9.33 -3.84 1.48
CA ALA A 36 10.33 -4.65 0.81
C ALA A 36 11.54 -4.90 1.72
N LYS A 37 12.05 -3.84 2.36
CA LYS A 37 13.14 -3.93 3.34
C LYS A 37 12.76 -4.82 4.52
N PHE A 38 11.56 -4.62 5.09
CA PHE A 38 11.05 -5.44 6.18
C PHE A 38 10.99 -6.93 5.78
N ALA A 39 10.51 -7.24 4.58
CA ALA A 39 10.47 -8.60 4.09
C ALA A 39 11.89 -9.20 3.99
N THR A 40 12.86 -8.46 3.46
CA THR A 40 14.27 -8.89 3.40
C THR A 40 14.87 -9.13 4.78
N ASP A 41 14.74 -8.18 5.71
CA ASP A 41 15.30 -8.26 7.06
C ASP A 41 14.78 -9.48 7.84
N HIS A 42 13.56 -9.92 7.53
CA HIS A 42 12.86 -11.00 8.22
C HIS A 42 12.71 -12.30 7.40
N HIS A 43 13.42 -12.45 6.28
CA HIS A 43 13.38 -13.63 5.40
C HIS A 43 11.97 -13.99 4.90
N LEU A 44 11.15 -12.98 4.63
CA LEU A 44 9.80 -13.12 4.09
C LEU A 44 9.76 -12.85 2.58
N PRO A 45 8.76 -13.40 1.85
CA PRO A 45 8.53 -13.03 0.46
C PRO A 45 8.14 -11.56 0.33
N ALA A 46 8.86 -10.81 -0.53
CA ALA A 46 8.57 -9.41 -0.80
C ALA A 46 7.37 -9.24 -1.74
N ILE A 47 6.59 -8.18 -1.53
CA ILE A 47 5.54 -7.73 -2.46
C ILE A 47 6.24 -6.94 -3.59
N PRO A 48 5.85 -7.13 -4.87
CA PRO A 48 6.38 -6.35 -5.97
C PRO A 48 6.18 -4.84 -5.76
N GLU A 49 7.18 -4.03 -6.12
CA GLU A 49 7.13 -2.58 -5.95
C GLU A 49 5.98 -1.93 -6.74
N GLU A 50 5.70 -2.45 -7.93
CA GLU A 50 4.58 -2.02 -8.78
C GLU A 50 3.20 -2.16 -8.10
N GLU A 51 3.02 -3.16 -7.24
CA GLU A 51 1.78 -3.37 -6.48
C GLU A 51 1.65 -2.33 -5.37
N ILE A 52 2.76 -1.94 -4.75
CA ILE A 52 2.80 -0.90 -3.71
C ILE A 52 2.55 0.48 -4.33
N GLU A 53 3.25 0.82 -5.40
CA GLU A 53 3.05 2.08 -6.11
C GLU A 53 1.64 2.16 -6.74
N GLY A 54 1.10 1.03 -7.17
CA GLY A 54 -0.28 0.92 -7.65
C GLY A 54 -1.32 1.22 -6.58
N ILE A 55 -1.01 1.03 -5.29
CA ILE A 55 -1.88 1.43 -4.16
C ILE A 55 -1.72 2.92 -3.86
N ILE A 56 -0.48 3.41 -3.81
CA ILE A 56 -0.16 4.81 -3.47
C ILE A 56 -0.74 5.79 -4.51
N ASN A 57 -0.61 5.47 -5.80
CA ASN A 57 -0.96 6.37 -6.90
C ASN A 57 -2.38 6.14 -7.45
N ARG A 58 -3.18 5.32 -6.77
CA ARG A 58 -4.54 5.01 -7.22
C ARG A 58 -5.45 6.22 -7.05
N ASP A 59 -6.23 6.53 -8.08
CA ASP A 59 -7.24 7.58 -7.99
C ASP A 59 -8.42 7.12 -7.11
N ALA A 60 -8.32 7.40 -5.82
CA ALA A 60 -9.38 7.07 -4.87
C ALA A 60 -10.62 7.95 -5.05
N VAL A 61 -10.49 9.17 -5.58
CA VAL A 61 -11.60 10.12 -5.75
C VAL A 61 -12.51 9.63 -6.87
N GLU A 62 -11.92 9.29 -8.02
CA GLU A 62 -12.63 8.69 -9.16
C GLU A 62 -13.32 7.38 -8.76
N ILE A 63 -12.60 6.49 -8.06
CA ILE A 63 -13.14 5.18 -7.63
C ILE A 63 -14.31 5.31 -6.67
N LEU A 64 -14.27 6.30 -5.77
CA LEU A 64 -15.33 6.53 -4.80
C LEU A 64 -16.50 7.36 -5.38
N GLY A 65 -16.32 7.99 -6.54
CA GLY A 65 -17.34 8.81 -7.18
C GLY A 65 -17.69 10.07 -6.38
N VAL A 66 -16.67 10.72 -5.80
CA VAL A 66 -16.82 11.88 -4.90
C VAL A 66 -16.30 13.20 -5.47
N ASP A 67 -16.17 13.28 -6.80
CA ASP A 67 -15.91 14.53 -7.54
C ASP A 67 -17.10 15.50 -7.55
#